data_AF-A0A4R0GPX6-F1
#
_entry.id   AF-A0A4R0GPX6-F1
#
_cell.length_a   1.000
_cell.length_b   1.000
_cell.length_c   1.000
_cell.angle_alpha   90.00
_cell.angle_beta   90.00
_cell.angle_gamma   90.00
#
_symmetry.space_group_name_H-M   'P 1'
#
loop_
_entity.id
_entity.type
_entity.pdbx_description
1 polymer ?
#
loop_
_entity_poly.entity_id
_entity_poly.type
_entity_poly.pdbx_seq_one_letter_code
_entity_poly.pdbx_strand_id
1 'polypeptide(L)'
;MTTVEEFMKAAPARLGGNSPWASRYASELRRVVVEQANGSARNRQRHLGPSELGVPCDRQVVGKLAGLPATNHVVDPWASIVGTAVHAWLADAFTAANAGLDFPRWLAEQRVTPHPEHPGTADLYDAVETAVVDHKILGESSMAKVRSNSGPPIHYQIQLLLYGKGYRILGLPVTRVALAAYPRTSASLDGLYVWERATGPQDDALIEEVFKLTDRRKAMAEEILNGSKTLTDIPITADDDTCFFCPYYRPQSKRDNGPGCPGPNN
;
A
#
# COMPACT_ATOMS: atom_id res chain seq x y z
N MET A 1 -10.58 -25.89 -22.89
CA MET A 1 -10.92 -26.67 -21.68
C MET A 1 -9.71 -26.63 -20.78
N THR A 2 -9.74 -25.85 -19.70
CA THR A 2 -8.64 -25.81 -18.73
C THR A 2 -8.60 -27.09 -17.92
N THR A 3 -7.42 -27.67 -17.76
CA THR A 3 -7.25 -28.96 -17.10
C THR A 3 -7.55 -28.84 -15.59
N VAL A 4 -7.89 -29.95 -14.94
CA VAL A 4 -8.04 -30.01 -13.47
C VAL A 4 -6.76 -29.53 -12.76
N GLU A 5 -5.61 -29.67 -13.40
CA GLU A 5 -4.31 -29.15 -12.95
C GLU A 5 -4.24 -27.61 -12.94
N GLU A 6 -4.80 -26.94 -13.95
CA GLU A 6 -4.90 -25.47 -13.98
C GLU A 6 -5.90 -24.94 -12.95
N PHE A 7 -6.96 -25.69 -12.66
CA PHE A 7 -7.91 -25.38 -11.59
C PHE A 7 -7.29 -25.53 -10.19
N MET A 8 -6.50 -26.59 -9.97
CA MET A 8 -5.79 -26.85 -8.71
C MET A 8 -4.66 -25.85 -8.44
N LYS A 9 -4.11 -25.19 -9.47
CA LYS A 9 -3.12 -24.11 -9.33
C LYS A 9 -3.68 -22.82 -8.69
N ALA A 10 -5.01 -22.63 -8.71
CA ALA A 10 -5.67 -21.49 -8.08
C ALA A 10 -6.11 -21.76 -6.63
N ALA A 11 -6.02 -23.01 -6.17
CA ALA A 11 -6.25 -23.34 -4.77
C ALA A 11 -5.07 -22.85 -3.91
N PRO A 12 -5.32 -22.34 -2.68
CA PRO A 12 -4.23 -22.02 -1.76
C PRO A 12 -3.30 -23.23 -1.62
N ALA A 13 -1.99 -22.99 -1.63
CA ALA A 13 -1.01 -24.06 -1.45
C ALA A 13 -1.38 -24.91 -0.23
N ARG A 14 -1.38 -26.25 -0.39
CA ARG A 14 -1.61 -27.16 0.74
C ARG A 14 -0.52 -26.87 1.77
N LEU A 15 -0.93 -26.46 2.96
CA LEU A 15 0.02 -26.17 4.02
C LEU A 15 0.71 -27.45 4.46
N GLY A 16 2.03 -27.41 4.48
CA GLY A 16 2.86 -28.51 4.92
C GLY A 16 2.79 -28.71 6.44
N GLY A 17 3.19 -29.91 6.85
CA GLY A 17 3.36 -30.30 8.24
C GLY A 17 4.13 -31.62 8.26
N ASN A 18 4.87 -31.89 9.33
CA ASN A 18 5.61 -33.17 9.48
C ASN A 18 4.69 -34.39 9.67
N SER A 19 3.37 -34.18 9.74
CA SER A 19 2.33 -35.20 9.87
C SER A 19 1.00 -34.67 9.32
N PRO A 20 0.02 -35.56 9.05
CA PRO A 20 -1.34 -35.13 8.66
C PRO A 20 -1.99 -34.22 9.71
N TRP A 21 -1.73 -34.47 11.00
CA TRP A 21 -2.20 -33.61 12.09
C TRP A 21 -1.59 -32.21 11.99
N ALA A 22 -0.28 -32.10 11.73
CA ALA A 22 0.39 -30.82 11.59
C ALA A 22 -0.11 -30.03 10.37
N SER A 23 -0.37 -30.68 9.24
CA SER A 23 -0.97 -30.02 8.06
C SER A 23 -2.39 -29.51 8.32
N ARG A 24 -3.22 -30.28 9.02
CA ARG A 24 -4.56 -29.82 9.46
C ARG A 24 -4.44 -28.61 10.38
N TYR A 25 -3.54 -28.70 11.37
CA TYR A 25 -3.32 -27.64 12.33
C TYR A 25 -2.77 -26.36 11.70
N ALA A 26 -1.84 -26.46 10.75
CA ALA A 26 -1.36 -25.32 9.97
C ALA A 26 -2.51 -24.61 9.23
N SER A 27 -3.49 -25.37 8.72
CA SER A 27 -4.69 -24.82 8.06
C SER A 27 -5.60 -24.08 9.03
N GLU A 28 -5.78 -24.63 10.25
CA GLU A 28 -6.51 -23.96 11.32
C GLU A 28 -5.82 -22.64 11.75
N LEU A 29 -4.50 -22.66 11.94
CA LEU A 29 -3.72 -21.46 12.29
C LEU A 29 -3.80 -20.38 11.20
N ARG A 30 -3.59 -20.75 9.93
CA ARG A 30 -3.72 -19.79 8.82
C ARG A 30 -5.10 -19.17 8.77
N ARG A 31 -6.15 -19.97 8.99
CA ARG A 31 -7.53 -19.50 8.98
C ARG A 31 -7.74 -18.39 10.02
N VAL A 32 -7.29 -18.59 11.26
CA VAL A 32 -7.37 -17.56 12.33
C VAL A 32 -6.67 -16.26 11.90
N VAL A 33 -5.45 -16.37 11.37
CA VAL A 33 -4.66 -15.21 10.92
C VAL A 33 -5.37 -14.45 9.79
N VAL A 34 -5.87 -15.16 8.79
CA VAL A 34 -6.55 -14.57 7.61
C VAL A 34 -7.89 -13.94 8.00
N GLU A 35 -8.69 -14.62 8.83
CA GLU A 35 -9.97 -14.11 9.32
C GLU A 35 -9.78 -12.79 10.10
N GLN A 36 -8.80 -12.75 11.00
CA GLN A 36 -8.46 -11.53 11.75
C GLN A 36 -8.00 -10.40 10.83
N ALA A 37 -7.13 -10.70 9.85
CA ALA A 37 -6.64 -9.70 8.91
C ALA A 37 -7.76 -9.10 8.06
N ASN A 38 -8.69 -9.94 7.58
CA ASN A 38 -9.84 -9.51 6.79
C ASN A 38 -10.80 -8.63 7.59
N GLY A 39 -10.92 -8.85 8.90
CA GLY A 39 -11.71 -8.03 9.83
C GLY A 39 -11.05 -6.72 10.28
N SER A 40 -9.82 -6.43 9.85
CA SER A 40 -9.05 -5.27 10.33
C SER A 40 -9.65 -3.91 9.89
N ALA A 41 -9.41 -2.87 10.70
CA ALA A 41 -9.87 -1.51 10.40
C ALA A 41 -9.35 -0.99 9.06
N ARG A 42 -8.08 -1.30 8.72
CA ARG A 42 -7.45 -0.98 7.43
C ARG A 42 -8.24 -1.54 6.25
N ASN A 43 -8.72 -2.78 6.35
CA ASN A 43 -9.49 -3.41 5.28
C ASN A 43 -10.92 -2.84 5.17
N ARG A 44 -11.46 -2.33 6.28
CA ARG A 44 -12.78 -1.67 6.31
C ARG A 44 -12.75 -0.20 5.87
N GLN A 45 -11.56 0.39 5.72
CA GLN A 45 -11.41 1.79 5.36
C GLN A 45 -11.87 2.04 3.93
N ARG A 46 -12.97 2.79 3.78
CA ARG A 46 -13.51 3.22 2.47
C ARG A 46 -12.87 4.51 1.96
N HIS A 47 -12.37 5.33 2.88
CA HIS A 47 -11.74 6.60 2.58
C HIS A 47 -10.33 6.44 2.01
N LEU A 48 -9.99 7.20 0.96
CA LEU A 48 -8.65 7.21 0.38
C LEU A 48 -7.68 7.99 1.27
N GLY A 49 -6.61 7.31 1.73
CA GLY A 49 -5.47 7.96 2.37
C GLY A 49 -4.36 8.33 1.37
N PRO A 50 -3.32 9.07 1.80
CA PRO A 50 -2.19 9.45 0.95
C PRO A 50 -1.50 8.30 0.20
N SER A 51 -1.40 7.13 0.81
CA SER A 51 -0.82 5.93 0.18
C SER A 51 -1.62 5.42 -1.02
N GLU A 52 -2.89 5.78 -1.12
CA GLU A 52 -3.81 5.30 -2.15
C GLU A 52 -4.01 6.32 -3.27
N LEU A 53 -3.82 7.60 -2.99
CA LEU A 53 -3.87 8.66 -4.00
C LEU A 53 -2.79 8.46 -5.08
N GLY A 54 -1.62 7.96 -4.69
CA GLY A 54 -0.52 7.67 -5.61
C GLY A 54 -0.71 6.40 -6.45
N VAL A 55 -1.75 5.60 -6.21
CA VAL A 55 -1.95 4.34 -6.95
C VAL A 55 -2.20 4.65 -8.44
N PRO A 56 -1.45 4.02 -9.37
CA PRO A 56 -1.53 4.35 -10.79
C PRO A 56 -2.83 3.85 -11.45
N CYS A 57 -3.39 2.73 -10.97
CA CYS A 57 -4.55 2.10 -11.59
C CYS A 57 -5.86 2.83 -11.25
N ASP A 58 -6.50 3.44 -12.25
CA ASP A 58 -7.80 4.11 -12.11
C ASP A 58 -8.87 3.14 -11.63
N ARG A 59 -8.98 1.97 -12.26
CA ARG A 59 -9.95 0.94 -11.87
C ARG A 59 -9.83 0.54 -10.39
N GLN A 60 -8.61 0.47 -9.85
CA GLN A 60 -8.41 0.15 -8.44
C GLN A 60 -8.95 1.27 -7.54
N VAL A 61 -8.58 2.51 -7.81
CA VAL A 61 -8.97 3.65 -6.96
C VAL A 61 -10.47 3.93 -7.07
N VAL A 62 -11.02 3.89 -8.29
CA VAL A 62 -12.47 4.06 -8.54
C VAL A 62 -13.27 2.95 -7.87
N GLY A 63 -12.85 1.70 -7.97
CA GLY A 63 -13.55 0.58 -7.32
C GLY A 63 -13.64 0.76 -5.79
N LYS A 64 -12.58 1.30 -5.18
CA LYS A 64 -12.56 1.61 -3.75
C LYS A 64 -13.48 2.78 -3.39
N LEU A 65 -13.42 3.86 -4.16
CA LEU A 65 -14.31 5.03 -3.99
C LEU A 65 -15.79 4.66 -4.13
N ALA A 66 -16.12 3.77 -5.07
CA ALA A 66 -17.47 3.24 -5.26
C ALA A 66 -17.87 2.21 -4.19
N GLY A 67 -16.99 1.89 -3.23
CA GLY A 67 -17.28 0.95 -2.15
C GLY A 67 -17.51 -0.49 -2.61
N LEU A 68 -16.94 -0.88 -3.76
CA LEU A 68 -17.12 -2.22 -4.30
C LEU A 68 -16.43 -3.27 -3.43
N PRO A 69 -17.02 -4.48 -3.30
CA PRO A 69 -16.39 -5.57 -2.58
C PRO A 69 -15.09 -6.01 -3.27
N ALA A 70 -14.10 -6.39 -2.48
CA ALA A 70 -12.89 -7.02 -2.99
C ALA A 70 -13.23 -8.37 -3.63
N THR A 71 -12.60 -8.67 -4.77
CA THR A 71 -12.77 -9.92 -5.53
C THR A 71 -11.49 -10.74 -5.60
N ASN A 72 -10.37 -10.17 -5.17
CA ASN A 72 -9.08 -10.82 -5.13
C ASN A 72 -9.04 -11.86 -4.02
N HIS A 73 -8.77 -13.10 -4.42
CA HIS A 73 -8.65 -14.27 -3.56
C HIS A 73 -7.24 -14.89 -3.63
N VAL A 74 -6.32 -14.29 -4.39
CA VAL A 74 -4.96 -14.80 -4.59
C VAL A 74 -3.93 -14.12 -3.67
N VAL A 75 -4.25 -12.97 -3.09
CA VAL A 75 -3.36 -12.25 -2.17
C VAL A 75 -3.39 -12.87 -0.77
N ASP A 76 -2.21 -13.14 -0.23
CA ASP A 76 -2.04 -13.52 1.17
C ASP A 76 -1.81 -12.26 2.05
N PRO A 77 -2.53 -12.10 3.18
CA PRO A 77 -2.43 -10.90 4.01
C PRO A 77 -1.12 -10.80 4.81
N TRP A 78 -0.30 -11.86 4.88
CA TRP A 78 0.89 -11.92 5.74
C TRP A 78 1.83 -10.73 5.58
N ALA A 79 2.09 -10.29 4.34
CA ALA A 79 2.96 -9.14 4.07
C ALA A 79 2.47 -7.85 4.76
N SER A 80 1.15 -7.63 4.77
CA SER A 80 0.53 -6.45 5.40
C SER A 80 0.52 -6.55 6.93
N ILE A 81 0.36 -7.76 7.47
CA ILE A 81 0.42 -8.03 8.92
C ILE A 81 1.83 -7.73 9.43
N VAL A 82 2.85 -8.28 8.77
CA VAL A 82 4.27 -8.03 9.11
C VAL A 82 4.59 -6.55 9.06
N GLY A 83 4.18 -5.85 7.99
CA GLY A 83 4.37 -4.40 7.89
C GLY A 83 3.73 -3.66 9.07
N THR A 84 2.45 -3.92 9.37
CA THR A 84 1.73 -3.24 10.45
C THR A 84 2.38 -3.46 11.82
N ALA A 85 2.79 -4.70 12.12
CA ALA A 85 3.44 -5.02 13.40
C ALA A 85 4.80 -4.32 13.54
N VAL A 86 5.59 -4.27 12.46
CA VAL A 86 6.91 -3.61 12.50
C VAL A 86 6.78 -2.09 12.56
N HIS A 87 5.81 -1.47 11.87
CA HIS A 87 5.57 -0.03 12.00
C HIS A 87 5.23 0.36 13.43
N ALA A 88 4.35 -0.38 14.10
CA ALA A 88 4.03 -0.12 15.50
C ALA A 88 5.28 -0.17 16.39
N TRP A 89 6.12 -1.18 16.21
CA TRP A 89 7.39 -1.28 16.96
C TRP A 89 8.37 -0.13 16.64
N LEU A 90 8.49 0.25 15.36
CA LEU A 90 9.35 1.37 14.94
C LEU A 90 8.86 2.70 15.52
N ALA A 91 7.55 2.93 15.54
CA ALA A 91 6.95 4.14 16.11
C ALA A 91 7.30 4.29 17.59
N ASP A 92 7.17 3.21 18.36
CA ASP A 92 7.56 3.18 19.78
C ASP A 92 9.07 3.44 19.94
N ALA A 93 9.91 2.80 19.11
CA ALA A 93 11.36 2.96 19.17
C ALA A 93 11.82 4.40 18.86
N PHE A 94 11.30 5.02 17.80
CA PHE A 94 11.64 6.40 17.43
C PHE A 94 11.10 7.41 18.46
N THR A 95 9.91 7.17 19.01
CA THR A 95 9.36 8.00 20.09
C THR A 95 10.24 7.92 21.33
N ALA A 96 10.66 6.72 21.74
CA ALA A 96 11.54 6.51 22.88
C ALA A 96 12.93 7.15 22.68
N ALA A 97 13.42 7.21 21.44
CA ALA A 97 14.70 7.83 21.10
C ALA A 97 14.74 9.36 21.33
N ASN A 98 13.58 10.00 21.55
CA ASN A 98 13.55 11.41 21.97
C ASN A 98 13.89 11.60 23.45
N ALA A 99 13.93 10.54 24.27
CA ALA A 99 14.21 10.66 25.69
C ALA A 99 15.61 11.25 25.93
N GLY A 100 15.67 12.35 26.69
CA GLY A 100 16.92 13.05 27.00
C GLY A 100 17.39 14.06 25.94
N LEU A 101 16.60 14.30 24.88
CA LEU A 101 16.84 15.40 23.95
C LEU A 101 16.19 16.70 24.45
N ASP A 102 16.83 17.84 24.19
CA ASP A 102 16.29 19.17 24.52
C ASP A 102 15.00 19.48 23.73
N PHE A 103 14.83 18.85 22.57
CA PHE A 103 13.64 18.93 21.72
C PHE A 103 13.39 17.58 21.02
N PRO A 104 12.13 17.24 20.68
CA PRO A 104 11.83 16.01 19.96
C PRO A 104 12.39 16.07 18.54
N ARG A 105 13.32 15.17 18.22
CA ARG A 105 13.81 14.98 16.84
C ARG A 105 12.81 14.19 16.01
N TRP A 106 12.25 13.13 16.57
CA TRP A 106 11.46 12.15 15.86
C TRP A 106 9.97 12.35 16.15
N LEU A 107 9.19 12.69 15.13
CA LEU A 107 7.72 12.72 15.20
C LEU A 107 7.18 11.48 14.50
N ALA A 108 6.95 10.42 15.27
CA ALA A 108 6.41 9.16 14.75
C ALA A 108 4.88 9.16 14.72
N GLU A 109 4.29 8.49 13.74
CA GLU A 109 2.83 8.28 13.59
C GLU A 109 2.01 9.58 13.67
N GLN A 110 2.55 10.68 13.11
CA GLN A 110 1.90 11.98 13.14
C GLN A 110 0.75 12.04 12.14
N ARG A 111 -0.43 12.47 12.60
CA ARG A 111 -1.56 12.79 11.73
C ARG A 111 -1.23 14.03 10.91
N VAL A 112 -1.40 13.94 9.60
CA VAL A 112 -1.20 15.03 8.64
C VAL A 112 -2.37 15.11 7.66
N THR A 113 -2.66 16.33 7.19
CA THR A 113 -3.81 16.59 6.30
C THR A 113 -3.35 17.33 5.04
N PRO A 114 -2.73 16.63 4.07
CA PRO A 114 -2.30 17.26 2.82
C PRO A 114 -3.45 17.72 1.93
N HIS A 115 -4.62 17.13 2.14
CA HIS A 115 -5.89 17.48 1.54
C HIS A 115 -7.00 17.28 2.57
N PRO A 116 -8.00 18.18 2.69
CA PRO A 116 -9.07 18.08 3.69
C PRO A 116 -9.82 16.75 3.66
N GLU A 117 -10.03 16.21 2.46
CA GLU A 117 -10.69 14.92 2.25
C GLU A 117 -9.74 13.74 2.15
N HIS A 118 -8.42 13.91 2.35
CA HIS A 118 -7.48 12.79 2.31
C HIS A 118 -6.39 12.89 3.40
N PRO A 119 -6.77 12.99 4.69
CA PRO A 119 -5.82 12.93 5.79
C PRO A 119 -5.18 11.54 5.91
N GLY A 120 -3.95 11.52 6.41
CA GLY A 120 -3.18 10.31 6.63
C GLY A 120 -2.33 10.39 7.89
N THR A 121 -1.68 9.29 8.22
CA THR A 121 -0.71 9.21 9.30
C THR A 121 0.65 8.91 8.68
N ALA A 122 1.60 9.82 8.87
CA ALA A 122 2.95 9.65 8.36
C ALA A 122 3.77 8.83 9.37
N ASP A 123 4.60 7.91 8.88
CA ASP A 123 5.36 7.02 9.76
C ASP A 123 6.33 7.80 10.64
N LEU A 124 7.12 8.70 10.04
CA LEU A 124 8.15 9.44 10.76
C LEU A 124 8.49 10.79 10.10
N TYR A 125 8.72 11.80 10.93
CA TYR A 125 9.42 13.02 10.54
C TYR A 125 10.65 13.24 11.42
N ASP A 126 11.77 13.56 10.76
CA ASP A 126 13.03 13.95 11.39
C ASP A 126 13.14 15.47 11.38
N ALA A 127 12.99 16.10 12.55
CA ALA A 127 13.03 17.54 12.72
C ALA A 127 14.44 18.13 12.54
N VAL A 128 15.50 17.34 12.71
CA VAL A 128 16.89 17.79 12.52
C VAL A 128 17.20 17.83 11.03
N GLU A 129 16.87 16.77 10.30
CA GLU A 129 17.11 16.69 8.86
C GLU A 129 16.00 17.36 8.03
N THR A 130 14.91 17.78 8.67
CA THR A 130 13.70 18.31 8.02
C THR A 130 13.15 17.35 6.95
N ALA A 131 13.13 16.07 7.30
CA ALA A 131 12.87 14.97 6.37
C ALA A 131 11.64 14.16 6.76
N VAL A 132 10.80 13.85 5.78
CA VAL A 132 9.73 12.85 5.95
C VAL A 132 10.25 11.48 5.58
N VAL A 133 10.04 10.50 6.45
CA VAL A 133 10.47 9.12 6.25
C VAL A 133 9.25 8.20 6.26
N ASP A 134 9.13 7.36 5.24
CA ASP A 134 8.15 6.26 5.17
C ASP A 134 8.89 4.93 5.28
N HIS A 135 8.48 4.12 6.25
CA HIS A 135 9.09 2.82 6.55
C HIS A 135 8.47 1.75 5.65
N LYS A 136 9.29 0.90 5.03
CA LYS A 136 8.81 -0.22 4.20
C LYS A 136 9.54 -1.50 4.53
N ILE A 137 8.80 -2.53 4.93
CA ILE A 137 9.33 -3.86 5.22
C ILE A 137 9.21 -4.71 3.96
N LEU A 138 10.30 -4.84 3.22
CA LEU A 138 10.30 -5.32 1.84
C LEU A 138 10.99 -6.68 1.70
N GLY A 139 10.44 -7.51 0.80
CA GLY A 139 11.14 -8.69 0.28
C GLY A 139 12.17 -8.29 -0.79
N GLU A 140 12.99 -9.25 -1.20
CA GLU A 140 14.13 -9.01 -2.10
C GLU A 140 13.75 -8.38 -3.44
N SER A 141 12.64 -8.79 -4.06
CA SER A 141 12.19 -8.23 -5.34
C SER A 141 11.78 -6.75 -5.22
N SER A 142 11.05 -6.38 -4.17
CA SER A 142 10.69 -4.98 -3.90
C SER A 142 11.89 -4.13 -3.49
N MET A 143 12.82 -4.70 -2.71
CA MET A 143 14.11 -4.10 -2.39
C MET A 143 14.89 -3.76 -3.66
N ALA A 144 14.97 -4.71 -4.61
CA ALA A 144 15.67 -4.51 -5.88
C ALA A 144 15.07 -3.35 -6.68
N LYS A 145 13.74 -3.21 -6.71
CA LYS A 145 13.06 -2.05 -7.34
C LYS A 145 13.46 -0.74 -6.68
N VAL A 146 13.41 -0.67 -5.35
CA VAL A 146 13.77 0.55 -4.59
C VAL A 146 15.24 0.94 -4.81
N ARG A 147 16.14 -0.04 -4.95
CA ARG A 147 17.57 0.16 -5.21
C ARG A 147 17.90 0.45 -6.68
N SER A 148 16.93 0.33 -7.58
CA SER A 148 17.15 0.60 -9.00
C SER A 148 17.40 2.09 -9.25
N ASN A 149 17.94 2.41 -10.44
CA ASN A 149 18.17 3.81 -10.83
C ASN A 149 16.89 4.65 -10.88
N SER A 150 15.73 4.02 -11.08
CA SER A 150 14.43 4.69 -11.07
C SER A 150 13.91 4.95 -9.64
N GLY A 151 14.55 4.37 -8.62
CA GLY A 151 14.14 4.47 -7.23
C GLY A 151 12.85 3.72 -6.91
N PRO A 152 12.19 4.06 -5.79
CA PRO A 152 10.90 3.50 -5.41
C PRO A 152 9.83 3.74 -6.48
N PRO A 153 8.86 2.81 -6.61
CA PRO A 153 7.68 3.03 -7.44
C PRO A 153 7.01 4.39 -7.19
N ILE A 154 6.44 4.98 -8.24
CA ILE A 154 5.89 6.35 -8.20
C ILE A 154 4.85 6.56 -7.09
N HIS A 155 4.04 5.55 -6.77
CA HIS A 155 3.04 5.64 -5.71
C HIS A 155 3.66 5.87 -4.32
N TYR A 156 4.83 5.30 -4.03
CA TYR A 156 5.57 5.57 -2.79
C TYR A 156 6.15 6.98 -2.78
N GLN A 157 6.63 7.47 -3.92
CA GLN A 157 7.11 8.85 -4.02
C GLN A 157 5.97 9.85 -3.80
N ILE A 158 4.81 9.63 -4.42
CA ILE A 158 3.61 10.47 -4.23
C ILE A 158 3.16 10.45 -2.76
N GLN A 159 3.13 9.26 -2.13
CA GLN A 159 2.79 9.12 -0.71
C GLN A 159 3.69 10.00 0.17
N LEU A 160 5.01 9.92 -0.02
CA LEU A 160 5.99 10.73 0.70
C LEU A 160 5.78 12.24 0.48
N LEU A 161 5.55 12.66 -0.76
CA LEU A 161 5.30 14.07 -1.08
C LEU A 161 4.01 14.60 -0.45
N LEU A 162 2.95 13.78 -0.42
CA LEU A 162 1.71 14.12 0.27
C LEU A 162 1.95 14.28 1.77
N TYR A 163 2.67 13.36 2.42
CA TYR A 163 3.06 13.56 3.81
C TYR A 163 3.91 14.82 4.01
N GLY A 164 4.86 15.09 3.09
CA GLY A 164 5.65 16.33 3.08
C GLY A 164 4.79 17.58 2.98
N LYS A 165 3.76 17.62 2.12
CA LYS A 165 2.78 18.71 2.10
C LYS A 165 2.03 18.83 3.43
N GLY A 166 1.62 17.70 4.00
CA GLY A 166 0.93 17.65 5.28
C GLY A 166 1.74 18.26 6.43
N TYR A 167 3.03 17.95 6.54
CA TYR A 167 3.92 18.55 7.53
C TYR A 167 4.16 20.05 7.28
N ARG A 168 4.32 20.47 6.02
CA ARG A 168 4.42 21.90 5.67
C ARG A 168 3.19 22.69 6.11
N ILE A 169 1.99 22.12 5.99
CA ILE A 169 0.74 22.72 6.49
C ILE A 169 0.75 22.86 8.02
N LEU A 170 1.38 21.94 8.74
CA LEU A 170 1.59 22.03 10.20
C LEU A 170 2.66 23.06 10.60
N GLY A 171 3.29 23.74 9.64
CA GLY A 171 4.37 24.70 9.89
C GLY A 171 5.75 24.07 10.05
N LEU A 172 5.90 22.77 9.78
CA LEU A 172 7.18 22.08 9.85
C LEU A 172 7.89 22.11 8.49
N PRO A 173 9.16 22.53 8.41
CA PRO A 173 9.89 22.56 7.15
C PRO A 173 10.12 21.14 6.63
N VAL A 174 9.99 20.96 5.33
CA VAL A 174 10.32 19.69 4.65
C VAL A 174 11.22 20.02 3.49
N THR A 175 12.49 19.59 3.56
CA THR A 175 13.47 19.77 2.48
C THR A 175 13.81 18.46 1.79
N ARG A 176 13.43 17.32 2.39
CA ARG A 176 13.77 15.98 1.93
C ARG A 176 12.64 14.99 2.20
N VAL A 177 12.53 14.00 1.33
CA VAL A 177 11.72 12.81 1.55
C VAL A 177 12.60 11.57 1.44
N ALA A 178 12.31 10.56 2.25
CA ALA A 178 13.07 9.32 2.26
C ALA A 178 12.17 8.10 2.43
N LEU A 179 12.50 7.02 1.73
CA LEU A 179 11.93 5.69 1.94
C LEU A 179 12.96 4.81 2.62
N ALA A 180 12.67 4.39 3.85
CA ALA A 180 13.52 3.46 4.60
C ALA A 180 13.05 2.01 4.34
N ALA A 181 13.80 1.29 3.51
CA ALA A 181 13.52 -0.10 3.14
C ALA A 181 14.22 -1.08 4.10
N TYR A 182 13.44 -1.67 5.01
CA TYR A 182 13.88 -2.70 5.97
C TYR A 182 13.76 -4.10 5.36
N PRO A 183 14.78 -4.98 5.53
CA PRO A 183 14.73 -6.33 4.98
C PRO A 183 13.74 -7.20 5.77
N ARG A 184 12.72 -7.74 5.08
CA ARG A 184 11.70 -8.60 5.71
C ARG A 184 12.25 -9.95 6.19
N THR A 185 13.25 -10.48 5.50
CA THR A 185 13.74 -11.87 5.68
C THR A 185 15.17 -11.95 6.22
N SER A 186 15.88 -10.82 6.32
CA SER A 186 17.24 -10.79 6.88
C SER A 186 17.20 -10.88 8.40
N ALA A 187 18.23 -11.49 9.00
CA ALA A 187 18.42 -11.53 10.44
C ALA A 187 19.11 -10.28 11.01
N SER A 188 19.56 -9.35 10.16
CA SER A 188 20.22 -8.09 10.57
C SER A 188 19.68 -6.86 9.83
N LEU A 189 19.90 -5.69 10.43
CA LEU A 189 19.62 -4.38 9.83
C LEU A 189 20.67 -3.92 8.81
N ASP A 190 21.73 -4.70 8.55
CA ASP A 190 22.74 -4.34 7.55
C ASP A 190 22.15 -4.23 6.13
N GLY A 191 21.00 -4.86 5.90
CA GLY A 191 20.23 -4.77 4.67
C GLY A 191 19.33 -3.53 4.56
N LEU A 192 19.27 -2.68 5.59
CA LEU A 192 18.53 -1.41 5.55
C LEU A 192 19.07 -0.54 4.42
N TYR A 193 18.16 -0.11 3.54
CA TYR A 193 18.49 0.79 2.46
C TYR A 193 17.59 2.02 2.52
N VAL A 194 18.18 3.21 2.45
CA VAL A 194 17.43 4.47 2.41
C VAL A 194 17.55 5.06 1.02
N TRP A 195 16.42 5.14 0.32
CA TRP A 195 16.31 6.00 -0.84
C TRP A 195 15.86 7.38 -0.39
N GLU A 196 16.43 8.44 -0.96
CA GLU A 196 16.06 9.80 -0.63
C GLU A 196 16.06 10.70 -1.86
N ARG A 197 15.33 11.81 -1.77
CA ARG A 197 15.57 12.98 -2.61
C ARG A 197 15.18 14.27 -1.91
N ALA A 198 15.80 15.37 -2.34
CA ALA A 198 15.33 16.72 -2.00
C ALA A 198 13.94 16.99 -2.58
N THR A 199 13.14 17.77 -1.85
CA THR A 199 11.86 18.30 -2.34
C THR A 199 12.07 19.60 -3.12
N GLY A 200 11.24 19.86 -4.13
CA GLY A 200 11.29 21.10 -4.90
C GLY A 200 9.93 21.57 -5.42
N PRO A 201 9.85 22.77 -6.03
CA PRO A 201 8.59 23.36 -6.50
C PRO A 201 7.79 22.48 -7.47
N GLN A 202 8.47 21.67 -8.27
CA GLN A 202 7.86 20.69 -9.18
C GLN A 202 7.00 19.64 -8.45
N ASP A 203 7.30 19.36 -7.18
CA ASP A 203 6.55 18.40 -6.38
C ASP A 203 5.14 18.92 -6.06
N ASP A 204 4.98 20.24 -5.87
CA ASP A 204 3.67 20.83 -5.62
C ASP A 204 2.77 20.75 -6.86
N ALA A 205 3.34 20.92 -8.05
CA ALA A 205 2.62 20.69 -9.31
C ALA A 205 2.22 19.21 -9.48
N LEU A 206 3.09 18.27 -9.13
CA LEU A 206 2.75 16.85 -9.17
C LEU A 206 1.62 16.49 -8.20
N ILE A 207 1.66 17.00 -6.96
CA ILE A 207 0.59 16.78 -5.97
C ILE A 207 -0.75 17.33 -6.48
N GLU A 208 -0.74 18.50 -7.12
CA GLU A 208 -1.96 19.10 -7.69
C GLU A 208 -2.55 18.21 -8.80
N GLU A 209 -1.72 17.65 -9.67
CA GLU A 209 -2.17 16.70 -10.69
C GLU A 209 -2.74 15.41 -10.09
N VAL A 210 -2.20 14.95 -8.96
CA VAL A 210 -2.75 13.81 -8.21
C VAL A 210 -4.14 14.14 -7.65
N PHE A 211 -4.36 15.35 -7.13
CA PHE A 211 -5.69 15.77 -6.68
C PHE A 211 -6.70 15.87 -7.83
N LYS A 212 -6.33 16.48 -8.95
CA LYS A 212 -7.18 16.52 -10.16
C LYS A 212 -7.51 15.12 -10.69
N LEU A 213 -6.54 14.19 -10.67
CA LEU A 213 -6.79 12.80 -11.02
C LEU A 213 -7.76 12.13 -10.04
N THR A 214 -7.62 12.43 -8.75
CA THR A 214 -8.51 11.93 -7.70
C THR A 214 -9.94 12.42 -7.90
N ASP A 215 -10.15 13.67 -8.27
CA ASP A 215 -11.50 14.21 -8.54
C ASP A 215 -12.13 13.58 -9.79
N ARG A 216 -11.35 13.36 -10.84
CA ARG A 216 -11.80 12.57 -12.01
C ARG A 216 -12.21 11.15 -11.61
N ARG A 217 -11.45 10.51 -10.72
CA ARG A 217 -11.77 9.18 -10.19
C ARG A 217 -13.02 9.19 -9.30
N LYS A 218 -13.29 10.26 -8.54
CA LYS A 218 -14.55 10.43 -7.80
C LYS A 218 -15.75 10.51 -8.74
N ALA A 219 -15.67 11.31 -9.80
CA ALA A 219 -16.73 11.39 -10.82
C ALA A 219 -17.01 10.02 -11.46
N MET A 220 -15.94 9.27 -11.81
CA MET A 220 -16.09 7.89 -12.31
C MET A 220 -16.71 6.93 -11.28
N ALA A 221 -16.44 7.12 -9.99
CA ALA A 221 -17.06 6.32 -8.93
C ALA A 221 -18.55 6.64 -8.77
N GLU A 222 -18.96 7.90 -8.91
CA GLU A 222 -20.37 8.31 -8.91
C GLU A 222 -21.14 7.70 -10.08
N GLU A 223 -20.52 7.61 -11.26
CA GLU A 223 -21.06 6.90 -12.42
C GLU A 223 -21.29 5.40 -12.15
N ILE A 224 -20.46 4.77 -11.31
CA ILE A 224 -20.71 3.39 -10.87
C ILE A 224 -21.87 3.33 -9.87
N LEU A 225 -21.87 4.22 -8.88
CA LEU A 225 -22.88 4.26 -7.82
C LEU A 225 -24.29 4.54 -8.37
N ASN A 226 -24.40 5.33 -9.43
CA ASN A 226 -25.67 5.63 -10.11
C ASN A 226 -26.07 4.59 -11.18
N GLY A 227 -25.22 3.57 -11.42
CA GLY A 227 -25.48 2.48 -12.36
C GLY A 227 -25.25 2.81 -13.84
N SER A 228 -24.70 4.00 -14.17
CA SER A 228 -24.36 4.38 -15.55
C SER A 228 -23.13 3.65 -16.09
N LYS A 229 -22.23 3.22 -15.20
CA LYS A 229 -21.03 2.43 -15.51
C LYS A 229 -20.87 1.26 -14.54
N THR A 230 -20.03 0.33 -14.94
CA THR A 230 -19.54 -0.78 -14.14
C THR A 230 -18.02 -0.64 -13.96
N LEU A 231 -17.44 -1.44 -13.06
CA LEU A 231 -15.98 -1.43 -12.84
C LEU A 231 -15.19 -1.74 -14.13
N THR A 232 -15.76 -2.53 -15.05
CA THR A 232 -15.13 -2.89 -16.32
C THR A 232 -15.05 -1.74 -17.32
N ASP A 233 -15.88 -0.70 -17.16
CA ASP A 233 -15.84 0.51 -18.00
C ASP A 233 -14.71 1.47 -17.61
N ILE A 234 -14.12 1.31 -16.42
CA ILE A 234 -13.01 2.12 -15.94
C ILE A 234 -11.69 1.55 -16.48
N PRO A 235 -10.77 2.33 -17.05
CA PRO A 235 -9.55 1.79 -17.66
C PRO A 235 -8.62 1.08 -16.65
N ILE A 236 -7.93 0.03 -17.12
CA ILE A 236 -6.79 -0.55 -16.41
C ILE A 236 -5.56 0.26 -16.79
N THR A 237 -5.05 1.07 -15.88
CA THR A 237 -3.88 1.92 -16.09
C THR A 237 -2.66 1.46 -15.29
N ALA A 238 -2.72 0.26 -14.70
CA ALA A 238 -1.61 -0.35 -13.97
C ALA A 238 -0.60 -1.03 -14.91
N ASP A 239 0.64 -1.12 -14.44
CA ASP A 239 1.62 -2.09 -14.91
C ASP A 239 1.22 -3.52 -14.46
N ASP A 240 1.69 -4.53 -15.19
CA ASP A 240 1.28 -5.92 -15.00
C ASP A 240 1.65 -6.51 -13.64
N ASP A 241 2.79 -6.13 -13.09
CA ASP A 241 3.34 -6.73 -11.87
C ASP A 241 2.64 -6.31 -10.56
N THR A 242 1.86 -5.23 -10.57
CA THR A 242 1.14 -4.73 -9.38
C THR A 242 -0.27 -5.28 -9.25
N CYS A 243 -0.84 -5.81 -10.33
CA CYS A 243 -2.23 -6.27 -10.34
C CYS A 243 -2.48 -7.42 -9.38
N PHE A 244 -1.48 -8.28 -9.13
CA PHE A 244 -1.58 -9.33 -8.14
C PHE A 244 -2.02 -8.80 -6.77
N PHE A 245 -1.61 -7.59 -6.38
CA PHE A 245 -1.92 -6.97 -5.08
C PHE A 245 -3.20 -6.11 -5.09
N CYS A 246 -3.87 -5.93 -6.23
CA CYS A 246 -5.08 -5.12 -6.34
C CYS A 246 -6.29 -5.86 -5.73
N PRO A 247 -7.10 -5.24 -4.84
CA PRO A 247 -8.27 -5.89 -4.23
C PRO A 247 -9.33 -6.39 -5.23
N TYR A 248 -9.32 -5.83 -6.44
CA TYR A 248 -10.27 -6.17 -7.50
C TYR A 248 -9.70 -7.16 -8.52
N TYR A 249 -8.43 -7.57 -8.40
CA TYR A 249 -7.85 -8.51 -9.35
C TYR A 249 -8.46 -9.91 -9.20
N ARG A 250 -9.05 -10.40 -10.29
CA ARG A 250 -9.66 -11.72 -10.42
C ARG A 250 -9.44 -12.19 -11.85
N PRO A 251 -8.32 -12.88 -12.16
CA PRO A 251 -7.97 -13.24 -13.54
C PRO A 251 -9.03 -14.11 -14.24
N GLN A 252 -9.86 -14.82 -13.46
CA GLN A 252 -10.94 -15.66 -13.96
C GLN A 252 -12.12 -14.85 -14.52
N SER A 253 -12.28 -13.56 -14.17
CA SER A 253 -13.42 -12.75 -14.61
C SER A 253 -13.53 -12.61 -16.12
N LYS A 254 -12.42 -12.74 -16.85
CA LYS A 254 -12.42 -12.77 -18.32
C LYS A 254 -13.09 -14.02 -18.91
N ARG A 255 -13.09 -15.15 -18.19
CA ARG A 255 -13.58 -16.44 -18.69
C ARG A 255 -15.03 -16.70 -18.31
N ASP A 256 -15.43 -16.26 -17.12
CA ASP A 256 -16.76 -16.52 -16.57
C ASP A 256 -17.67 -15.30 -16.54
N ASN A 257 -17.19 -14.14 -17.02
CA ASN A 257 -17.87 -12.85 -16.94
C ASN A 257 -18.34 -12.50 -15.52
N GLY A 258 -17.67 -13.05 -14.49
CA GLY A 258 -17.92 -12.77 -13.09
C GLY A 258 -17.38 -11.40 -12.65
N PRO A 259 -17.66 -10.97 -11.42
CA PRO A 259 -17.22 -9.65 -10.92
C PRO A 259 -15.69 -9.56 -10.81
N GLY A 260 -15.15 -8.35 -10.91
CA GLY A 260 -13.71 -8.07 -10.73
C GLY A 260 -12.94 -7.80 -12.02
N CYS A 261 -11.66 -7.47 -11.87
CA CYS A 261 -10.76 -7.07 -12.94
C CYS A 261 -9.84 -8.22 -13.35
N PRO A 262 -9.74 -8.58 -14.64
CA PRO A 262 -8.87 -9.66 -15.08
C PRO A 262 -7.38 -9.31 -15.10
N GLY A 263 -7.00 -8.05 -14.77
CA GLY A 263 -5.65 -7.51 -14.93
C GLY A 263 -5.36 -6.99 -16.35
N PRO A 264 -4.22 -6.33 -16.57
CA PRO A 264 -3.80 -5.79 -17.86
C PRO A 264 -3.38 -6.97 -18.74
N ASN A 265 -4.34 -7.52 -19.49
CA ASN A 265 -4.17 -8.47 -20.59
C ASN A 265 -3.30 -9.73 -20.34
N ASN A 266 -3.94 -10.90 -20.51
CA ASN A 266 -3.45 -11.87 -21.48
C ASN A 266 -4.51 -11.96 -22.58
#